data_AF-Q5Z3U9-F1
#
_entry.id   AF-Q5Z3U9-F1
#
_cell.length_a   1.000
_cell.length_b   1.000
_cell.length_c   1.000
_cell.angle_alpha   90.00
_cell.angle_beta   90.00
_cell.angle_gamma   90.00
#
_symmetry.space_group_name_H-M   'P 1'
#
loop_
_entity.id
_entity.type
_entity.pdbx_description
1 polymer ?
#
loop_
_entity_poly.entity_id
_entity_poly.type
_entity_poly.pdbx_seq_one_letter_code
_entity_poly.pdbx_strand_id
1 'polypeptide(L)'
;MSRNRNRRPRPAGAPEPQDFKPKSPAEREAKGGDTVEVKFRGMTFEVAADPAKWSYWQVTQWLPSNNFANACIGLLGPGQTAKIHMRYPDLTSVGALELFSELFMEIAKATGFGNTGNS
;
A
#
# COMPACT_ATOMS: atom_id res chain seq x y z
N MET A 1 2.76 52.26 -2.41
CA MET A 1 3.95 51.57 -2.95
C MET A 1 3.52 50.36 -3.80
N SER A 2 4.00 50.29 -5.04
CA SER A 2 4.10 49.10 -5.93
C SER A 2 4.96 47.98 -5.28
N ARG A 3 5.03 46.69 -5.66
CA ARG A 3 4.44 45.78 -6.68
C ARG A 3 4.98 44.36 -6.40
N ASN A 4 4.24 43.36 -6.89
CA ASN A 4 4.68 42.06 -7.47
C ASN A 4 5.32 40.94 -6.62
N ARG A 5 4.60 39.82 -6.53
CA ARG A 5 5.09 38.52 -7.04
C ARG A 5 4.05 37.85 -7.94
N ASN A 6 4.27 38.02 -9.24
CA ASN A 6 3.87 37.17 -10.37
C ASN A 6 2.92 36.00 -10.08
N ARG A 7 1.62 36.19 -10.34
CA ARG A 7 0.80 35.12 -10.92
C ARG A 7 0.87 35.30 -12.43
N ARG A 8 1.64 34.44 -13.11
CA ARG A 8 1.60 34.38 -14.58
C ARG A 8 0.18 33.99 -14.99
N PRO A 9 -0.49 34.74 -15.89
CA PRO A 9 -1.73 34.30 -16.50
C PRO A 9 -1.45 32.99 -17.23
N ARG A 10 -2.26 31.95 -16.97
CA ARG A 10 -2.20 30.70 -17.73
C ARG A 10 -2.46 31.03 -19.22
N PRO A 11 -1.63 30.56 -20.17
CA PRO A 11 -1.91 30.74 -21.59
C PRO A 11 -3.30 30.17 -21.93
N ALA A 12 -4.11 30.96 -22.64
CA ALA A 12 -5.41 30.51 -23.12
C ALA A 12 -5.19 29.32 -24.08
N GLY A 13 -5.66 28.14 -23.69
CA GLY A 13 -5.48 26.89 -24.46
C GLY A 13 -4.56 25.85 -23.83
N ALA A 14 -4.00 26.08 -22.64
CA ALA A 14 -3.33 25.01 -21.89
C ALA A 14 -4.39 23.98 -21.43
N PRO A 15 -4.27 22.68 -21.79
CA PRO A 15 -5.18 21.66 -21.28
C PRO A 15 -5.18 21.72 -19.76
N GLU A 16 -6.38 21.69 -19.16
CA GLU A 16 -6.50 21.66 -17.71
C GLU A 16 -5.62 20.54 -17.15
N PRO A 17 -4.88 20.78 -16.05
CA PRO A 17 -4.12 19.72 -15.41
C PRO A 17 -5.13 18.61 -15.14
N GLN A 18 -4.95 17.47 -15.82
CA GLN A 18 -5.85 16.34 -15.74
C GLN A 18 -6.13 16.09 -14.27
N ASP A 19 -7.40 16.28 -13.90
CA ASP A 19 -7.95 15.76 -12.66
C ASP A 19 -7.35 14.38 -12.48
N PHE A 20 -6.67 14.18 -11.36
CA PHE A 20 -6.20 12.89 -10.90
C PHE A 20 -7.45 12.04 -10.66
N LYS A 21 -8.07 11.54 -11.74
CA LYS A 21 -9.15 10.60 -11.65
C LYS A 21 -8.54 9.36 -10.99
N PRO A 22 -9.03 8.95 -9.81
CA PRO A 22 -8.63 7.67 -9.26
C PRO A 22 -8.98 6.64 -10.33
N LYS A 23 -7.96 5.90 -10.80
CA LYS A 23 -8.14 4.84 -11.79
C LYS A 23 -9.25 3.92 -11.31
N SER A 24 -10.17 3.60 -12.22
CA SER A 24 -11.25 2.67 -11.94
C SER A 24 -10.66 1.29 -11.54
N PRO A 25 -11.37 0.48 -10.74
CA PRO A 25 -10.91 -0.88 -10.39
C PRO A 25 -10.56 -1.72 -11.63
N ALA A 26 -11.34 -1.58 -12.71
CA ALA A 26 -11.12 -2.27 -13.98
C ALA A 26 -9.81 -1.87 -14.70
N GLU A 27 -9.33 -0.63 -14.54
CA GLU A 27 -8.04 -0.21 -15.10
C GLU A 27 -6.83 -0.66 -14.27
N ARG A 28 -7.03 -1.11 -13.02
CA ARG A 28 -5.98 -1.74 -12.22
C ARG A 28 -5.74 -3.19 -12.66
N GLU A 29 -6.81 -3.93 -12.95
CA GLU A 29 -6.73 -5.32 -13.45
C GLU A 29 -5.97 -5.41 -14.79
N ALA A 30 -6.10 -4.41 -15.65
CA ALA A 30 -5.44 -4.39 -16.97
C ALA A 30 -3.92 -4.10 -16.91
N LYS A 31 -3.36 -3.68 -15.77
CA LYS A 31 -1.95 -3.22 -15.68
C LYS A 31 -0.97 -4.20 -15.04
N GLY A 32 -1.37 -5.45 -14.83
CA GLY A 32 -0.44 -6.55 -14.62
C GLY A 32 -0.10 -6.81 -13.16
N GLY A 33 -0.89 -7.68 -12.55
CA GLY A 33 -0.62 -8.31 -11.26
C GLY A 33 -1.92 -8.80 -10.66
N ASP A 34 -2.10 -10.10 -10.55
CA ASP A 34 -3.19 -10.67 -9.75
C ASP A 34 -3.06 -10.10 -8.33
N THR A 35 -4.07 -9.37 -7.87
CA THR A 35 -4.14 -8.86 -6.50
C THR A 35 -5.25 -9.58 -5.75
N VAL A 36 -5.01 -9.87 -4.47
CA VAL A 36 -6.01 -10.42 -3.55
C VAL A 36 -6.47 -9.35 -2.58
N GLU A 37 -7.76 -9.41 -2.23
CA GLU A 37 -8.31 -8.61 -1.14
C GLU A 37 -8.03 -9.27 0.21
N VAL A 38 -7.45 -8.51 1.12
CA VAL A 38 -7.18 -8.90 2.50
C VAL A 38 -8.04 -8.06 3.43
N LYS A 39 -8.91 -8.71 4.20
CA LYS A 39 -9.77 -8.05 5.18
C LYS A 39 -9.13 -8.15 6.56
N PHE A 40 -8.86 -7.01 7.20
CA PHE A 40 -8.22 -6.96 8.50
C PHE A 40 -8.82 -5.86 9.38
N ARG A 41 -9.34 -6.22 10.55
CA ARG A 41 -9.91 -5.30 11.56
C ARG A 41 -10.91 -4.27 10.98
N GLY A 42 -11.74 -4.70 10.03
CA GLY A 42 -12.74 -3.87 9.35
C GLY A 42 -12.18 -2.98 8.22
N MET A 43 -10.91 -3.13 7.86
CA MET A 43 -10.29 -2.52 6.69
C MET A 43 -10.12 -3.56 5.58
N THR A 44 -10.11 -3.11 4.33
CA THR A 44 -9.82 -3.94 3.15
C THR A 44 -8.59 -3.39 2.44
N PHE A 45 -7.66 -4.29 2.14
CA PHE A 45 -6.40 -4.02 1.48
C PHE A 45 -6.29 -4.85 0.20
N GLU A 46 -5.68 -4.27 -0.83
CA GLU A 46 -5.31 -4.95 -2.08
C GLU A 46 -3.82 -5.28 -2.01
N VAL A 47 -3.45 -6.55 -2.13
CA VAL A 47 -2.05 -7.00 -2.08
C VAL A 47 -1.75 -7.88 -3.29
N ALA A 48 -0.53 -7.85 -3.81
CA ALA A 48 -0.10 -8.75 -4.87
C ALA A 48 -0.26 -10.22 -4.43
N ALA A 49 -1.02 -11.00 -5.21
CA ALA A 49 -1.43 -12.36 -4.90
C ALA A 49 -0.27 -13.37 -4.92
N ASP A 50 0.71 -13.13 -5.77
CA ASP A 50 1.85 -14.02 -6.01
C ASP A 50 3.07 -13.59 -5.18
N PRO A 51 3.44 -14.33 -4.12
CA PRO A 51 4.58 -13.98 -3.29
C PRO A 51 5.93 -14.01 -4.04
N ALA A 52 6.04 -14.80 -5.11
CA ALA A 52 7.26 -14.85 -5.92
C ALA A 52 7.51 -13.56 -6.70
N LYS A 53 6.46 -12.75 -6.91
CA LYS A 53 6.54 -11.44 -7.58
C LYS A 53 6.68 -10.27 -6.61
N TRP A 54 6.72 -10.53 -5.30
CA TRP A 54 6.91 -9.46 -4.33
C TRP A 54 8.28 -8.81 -4.50
N SER A 55 8.31 -7.48 -4.40
CA SER A 55 9.53 -6.71 -4.54
C SER A 55 10.55 -7.11 -3.47
N TYR A 56 11.76 -7.49 -3.90
CA TYR A 56 12.82 -7.84 -2.97
C TYR A 56 13.16 -6.67 -2.03
N TRP A 57 13.33 -5.49 -2.61
CA TRP A 57 13.74 -4.28 -1.89
C TRP A 57 12.65 -3.67 -1.02
N GLN A 58 11.38 -3.96 -1.28
CA GLN A 58 10.29 -3.36 -0.50
C GLN A 58 9.68 -4.36 0.48
N VAL A 59 9.75 -5.66 0.18
CA VAL A 59 9.02 -6.68 0.93
C VAL A 59 9.96 -7.77 1.43
N THR A 60 10.55 -8.56 0.52
CA THR A 60 11.12 -9.85 0.92
C THR A 60 12.41 -9.74 1.71
N GLN A 61 13.20 -8.66 1.53
CA GLN A 61 14.40 -8.42 2.34
C GLN A 61 14.13 -8.26 3.84
N TRP A 62 12.89 -7.88 4.22
CA TRP A 62 12.52 -7.60 5.60
C TRP A 62 12.02 -8.85 6.35
N LEU A 63 11.64 -9.90 5.62
CA LEU A 63 11.06 -11.13 6.19
C LEU A 63 12.03 -11.92 7.07
N PRO A 64 13.32 -12.12 6.70
CA PRO A 64 14.26 -12.85 7.56
C PRO A 64 14.51 -12.20 8.93
N SER A 65 14.30 -10.89 9.04
CA SER A 65 14.45 -10.13 10.29
C SER A 65 13.16 -10.02 11.10
N ASN A 66 12.08 -10.71 10.70
CA ASN A 66 10.75 -10.58 11.28
C ASN A 66 10.24 -9.12 11.31
N ASN A 67 10.72 -8.28 10.40
CA ASN A 67 10.31 -6.89 10.31
C ASN A 67 9.04 -6.80 9.45
N PHE A 68 7.95 -7.34 9.99
CA PHE A 68 6.66 -7.41 9.31
C PHE A 68 6.06 -6.02 9.05
N ALA A 69 6.43 -5.01 9.83
CA ALA A 69 6.01 -3.63 9.60
C ALA A 69 6.51 -3.14 8.23
N ASN A 70 7.81 -3.23 7.97
CA ASN A 70 8.37 -2.82 6.68
C ASN A 70 7.89 -3.70 5.53
N ALA A 71 7.75 -5.01 5.75
CA ALA A 71 7.22 -5.91 4.73
C ALA A 71 5.77 -5.56 4.34
N CYS A 72 4.89 -5.33 5.33
CA CYS A 72 3.51 -4.91 5.08
C CYS A 72 3.44 -3.53 4.40
N ILE A 73 4.25 -2.57 4.84
CA ILE A 73 4.30 -1.24 4.21
C ILE A 73 4.73 -1.35 2.74
N GLY A 74 5.71 -2.19 2.43
CA GLY A 74 6.14 -2.46 1.07
C GLY A 74 5.05 -3.10 0.21
N LEU A 75 4.27 -4.03 0.77
CA LEU A 75 3.17 -4.71 0.07
C LEU A 75 1.97 -3.80 -0.19
N LEU A 76 1.61 -2.99 0.81
CA LEU A 76 0.45 -2.13 0.78
C LEU A 76 0.69 -0.85 -0.04
N GLY A 77 1.92 -0.35 -0.01
CA GLY A 77 2.29 0.93 -0.57
C GLY A 77 1.70 2.12 0.21
N PRO A 78 2.12 3.35 -0.14
CA PRO A 78 1.86 4.54 0.67
C PRO A 78 0.37 4.86 0.86
N GLY A 79 -0.47 4.60 -0.15
CA GLY A 79 -1.89 4.92 -0.09
C GLY A 79 -2.66 4.04 0.91
N GLN A 80 -2.31 2.77 1.02
CA GLN A 80 -2.97 1.84 1.93
C GLN A 80 -2.38 1.90 3.34
N THR A 81 -1.06 2.13 3.46
CA THR A 81 -0.41 2.41 4.75
C THR A 81 -0.98 3.64 5.43
N ALA A 82 -1.31 4.69 4.67
CA ALA A 82 -1.97 5.88 5.23
C ALA A 82 -3.29 5.56 5.93
N LYS A 83 -4.06 4.57 5.44
CA LYS A 83 -5.31 4.13 6.10
C LYS A 83 -5.05 3.53 7.48
N ILE A 84 -3.96 2.77 7.63
CA ILE A 84 -3.54 2.21 8.92
C ILE A 84 -3.19 3.34 9.88
N HIS A 85 -2.39 4.32 9.43
CA HIS A 85 -2.01 5.46 10.24
C HIS A 85 -3.20 6.31 10.68
N MET A 86 -4.19 6.52 9.80
CA MET A 86 -5.43 7.23 10.15
C MET A 86 -6.29 6.44 11.14
N ARG A 87 -6.29 5.11 11.06
CA ARG A 87 -7.07 4.26 11.98
C ARG A 87 -6.42 4.13 13.35
N TYR A 88 -5.09 4.18 13.41
CA TYR A 88 -4.29 4.03 14.62
C TYR A 88 -3.27 5.17 14.74
N PRO A 89 -3.72 6.41 15.04
CA PRO A 89 -2.82 7.56 15.13
C PRO A 89 -1.83 7.45 16.30
N ASP A 90 -2.24 6.81 17.40
CA ASP A 90 -1.45 6.67 18.63
C ASP A 90 -0.77 5.29 18.72
N LEU A 91 -0.46 4.67 17.57
CA LEU A 91 0.13 3.33 17.51
C LEU A 91 1.53 3.33 18.15
N THR A 92 1.66 2.64 19.28
CA THR A 92 2.94 2.46 19.98
C THR A 92 3.79 1.38 19.30
N SER A 93 5.10 1.34 19.59
CA SER A 93 6.00 0.32 19.03
C SER A 93 5.56 -1.12 19.32
N VAL A 94 5.04 -1.38 20.52
CA VAL A 94 4.55 -2.72 20.92
C VAL A 94 3.27 -3.06 20.13
N GLY A 95 2.31 -2.14 20.09
CA GLY A 95 1.07 -2.33 19.33
C GLY A 95 1.31 -2.45 17.83
N ALA A 96 2.32 -1.76 17.28
CA ALA A 96 2.71 -1.87 15.89
C ALA A 96 3.24 -3.26 15.56
N LEU A 97 4.08 -3.83 16.42
CA LEU A 97 4.63 -5.17 16.22
C LEU A 97 3.52 -6.23 16.15
N GLU A 98 2.57 -6.19 17.09
CA GLU A 98 1.41 -7.08 17.10
C GLU A 98 0.53 -6.87 15.86
N LEU A 99 0.17 -5.61 15.58
CA LEU A 99 -0.71 -5.26 14.46
C LEU A 99 -0.14 -5.71 13.11
N PHE A 100 1.15 -5.43 12.85
CA PHE A 100 1.77 -5.78 11.58
C PHE A 100 2.08 -7.28 11.48
N SER A 101 2.34 -7.95 12.60
CA SER A 101 2.45 -9.42 12.62
C SER A 101 1.11 -10.07 12.24
N GLU A 102 0.02 -9.68 12.89
CA GLU A 102 -1.33 -10.18 12.56
C GLU A 102 -1.72 -9.88 11.11
N LEU A 103 -1.50 -8.64 10.67
CA LEU A 103 -1.79 -8.23 9.30
C LEU A 103 -0.99 -9.05 8.28
N PHE A 104 0.31 -9.28 8.55
CA PHE A 104 1.13 -10.11 7.69
C PHE A 104 0.63 -11.55 7.63
N MET A 105 0.14 -12.12 8.74
CA MET A 105 -0.45 -13.46 8.76
C MET A 105 -1.72 -13.55 7.90
N GLU A 106 -2.60 -12.53 7.95
CA GLU A 106 -3.78 -12.48 7.08
C GLU A 106 -3.41 -12.34 5.61
N ILE A 107 -2.39 -11.53 5.30
CA ILE A 107 -1.85 -11.43 3.94
C ILE A 107 -1.28 -12.79 3.50
N ALA A 108 -0.46 -13.42 4.33
CA ALA A 108 0.17 -14.70 4.02
C ALA A 108 -0.86 -15.80 3.76
N LYS A 109 -1.93 -15.84 4.56
CA LYS A 109 -3.07 -16.74 4.37
C LYS A 109 -3.79 -16.48 3.05
N ALA A 110 -4.01 -15.21 2.70
CA ALA A 110 -4.69 -14.84 1.45
C ALA A 110 -3.84 -15.12 0.19
N THR A 111 -2.52 -15.00 0.29
CA THR A 111 -1.58 -15.20 -0.84
C THR A 111 -0.98 -16.60 -0.88
N GLY A 112 -1.31 -17.48 0.07
CA GLY A 112 -0.70 -18.81 0.21
C GLY A 112 0.79 -18.78 0.58
N PHE A 113 1.30 -17.65 1.07
CA PHE A 113 2.69 -17.52 1.51
C PHE A 113 2.91 -18.33 2.79
N GLY A 114 3.92 -19.21 2.80
CA GLY A 114 4.20 -20.08 3.95
C GLY A 114 3.29 -21.31 4.06
N ASN A 115 2.41 -21.57 3.08
CA ASN A 115 1.57 -22.78 3.08
C ASN A 115 2.32 -24.06 2.62
N THR A 116 3.64 -23.98 2.47
CA THR A 116 4.53 -25.12 2.28
C THR A 116 4.90 -25.74 3.63
N GLY A 117 4.00 -26.58 4.18
CA GLY A 117 4.35 -27.54 5.23
C GLY A 117 3.41 -27.57 6.44
N ASN A 118 2.25 -28.22 6.29
CA ASN A 118 1.83 -29.28 7.22
C ASN A 118 0.68 -30.10 6.59
N SER A 119 1.05 -31.15 5.86
CA SER A 119 0.24 -32.36 5.64
C SER A 119 1.03 -33.55 6.16
#